data_AF-S4N1C7-F1
#
_entry.id   AF-S4N1C7-F1
#
_cell.length_a   1.000
_cell.length_b   1.000
_cell.length_c   1.000
_cell.angle_alpha   90.00
_cell.angle_beta   90.00
_cell.angle_gamma   90.00
#
_symmetry.space_group_name_H-M   'P 1'
#
loop_
_entity.id
_entity.type
_entity.pdbx_description
1 polymer ?
#
loop_
_entity_poly.entity_id
_entity_poly.type
_entity_poly.pdbx_seq_one_letter_code
_entity_poly.pdbx_strand_id
1 'polypeptide(L)' 'METLSPAERAVTLALGTRGVTTWAEAAMAAGAAEPERQGAKVRRKVKRLAGRITGSSTAAEAATMSGR' A
#
# COMPACT_ATOMS: atom_id res chain seq x y z
N MET A 1 1.24 -2.52 14.81
CA MET A 1 1.17 -2.85 13.38
C MET A 1 0.63 -1.62 12.66
N GLU A 2 1.39 -0.94 11.80
CA GLU A 2 0.83 0.20 11.05
C GLU A 2 -0.13 -0.35 10.00
N THR A 3 -1.44 -0.18 10.21
CA THR A 3 -2.47 -0.52 9.23
C THR A 3 -2.83 0.72 8.41
N LEU A 4 -3.37 0.51 7.21
CA LEU A 4 -3.98 1.60 6.46
C LEU A 4 -5.25 2.06 7.18
N SER A 5 -5.44 3.37 7.31
CA SER A 5 -6.71 3.91 7.78
C SER A 5 -7.83 3.59 6.77
N PRO A 6 -9.11 3.69 7.15
CA PRO A 6 -10.22 3.47 6.21
C PRO A 6 -10.11 4.32 4.92
N ALA A 7 -9.72 5.59 5.04
CA ALA A 7 -9.51 6.48 3.90
C ALA A 7 -8.33 6.00 3.03
N GLU A 8 -7.19 5.64 3.62
CA GLU A 8 -6.03 5.14 2.88
C GLU A 8 -6.33 3.80 2.17
N ARG A 9 -7.18 2.96 2.77
CA ARG A 9 -7.69 1.73 2.14
C ARG A 9 -8.57 2.05 0.93
N ALA A 10 -9.48 3.01 1.05
CA ALA A 10 -10.34 3.42 -0.07
C ALA A 10 -9.50 3.87 -1.28
N VAL A 11 -8.46 4.69 -1.06
CA VAL A 11 -7.50 5.07 -2.11
C VAL A 11 -6.82 3.85 -2.74
N THR A 12 -6.37 2.91 -1.91
CA THR A 12 -5.67 1.70 -2.41
C THR A 12 -6.59 0.82 -3.26
N LEU A 13 -7.86 0.69 -2.86
CA LEU A 13 -8.86 -0.06 -3.63
C LEU A 13 -9.23 0.65 -4.94
N ALA A 14 -9.37 1.98 -4.93
CA ALA A 14 -9.65 2.78 -6.11
C ALA A 14 -8.54 2.68 -7.16
N LEU A 15 -7.28 2.47 -6.75
CA LEU A 15 -6.17 2.24 -7.68
C LEU A 15 -6.34 0.94 -8.50
N GLY A 16 -7.13 -0.03 -8.00
CA GLY A 16 -7.47 -1.25 -8.74
C GLY A 16 -8.60 -1.07 -9.76
N THR A 17 -9.25 0.10 -9.79
CA THR A 17 -10.35 0.37 -10.71
C THR A 17 -9.84 0.63 -12.14
N ARG A 18 -10.51 0.05 -13.14
CA ARG A 18 -10.17 0.26 -14.55
C ARG A 18 -10.20 1.75 -14.89
N GLY A 19 -9.14 2.24 -15.53
CA GLY A 19 -9.01 3.65 -15.92
C GLY A 19 -8.34 4.54 -14.88
N VAL A 20 -8.09 4.04 -13.66
CA VAL A 20 -7.23 4.70 -12.68
C VAL A 20 -5.80 4.23 -12.89
N THR A 21 -4.90 5.16 -13.18
CA THR A 21 -3.50 4.88 -13.52
C THR A 21 -2.52 5.50 -12.54
N THR A 22 -2.97 6.50 -11.76
CA THR A 22 -2.13 7.18 -10.77
C THR A 22 -2.71 7.13 -9.35
N TRP A 23 -1.83 7.31 -8.37
CA TRP A 23 -2.25 7.41 -6.96
C TRP A 23 -3.05 8.69 -6.67
N ALA A 24 -2.84 9.75 -7.45
CA ALA A 24 -3.62 10.98 -7.34
C ALA A 24 -5.04 10.78 -7.88
N GLU A 25 -5.19 10.10 -9.03
CA GLU A 25 -6.51 9.70 -9.56
C GLU A 25 -7.25 8.78 -8.59
N ALA A 26 -6.56 7.81 -7.99
CA ALA A 26 -7.14 6.93 -6.98
C ALA A 26 -7.60 7.72 -5.74
N ALA A 27 -6.81 8.71 -5.31
CA ALA A 27 -7.17 9.57 -4.19
C ALA A 27 -8.38 10.46 -4.53
N MET A 28 -8.41 11.02 -5.73
CA MET A 28 -9.54 11.79 -6.24
C MET A 28 -10.82 10.95 -6.27
N ALA A 29 -10.77 9.73 -6.82
CA ALA A 29 -11.89 8.79 -6.86
C ALA A 29 -12.38 8.39 -5.46
N ALA A 30 -11.49 8.39 -4.47
CA ALA A 30 -11.82 8.12 -3.06
C ALA A 30 -12.31 9.36 -2.29
N GLY A 31 -12.47 10.53 -2.94
CA GLY A 31 -12.96 11.76 -2.32
C GLY A 31 -11.90 12.55 -1.53
N ALA A 32 -10.62 12.41 -1.88
CA ALA A 32 -9.55 13.18 -1.26
C ALA A 32 -9.69 14.69 -1.53
N ALA A 33 -9.64 15.51 -0.46
CA ALA A 33 -9.59 16.96 -0.59
C ALA A 33 -8.29 17.47 -1.26
N GLU A 34 -7.19 16.73 -1.09
CA GLU A 34 -5.89 17.02 -1.70
C GLU A 34 -5.34 15.76 -2.38
N PRO A 35 -5.83 15.42 -3.59
CA PRO A 35 -5.54 14.12 -4.22
C PRO A 35 -4.05 13.82 -4.38
N GLU A 36 -3.25 14.79 -4.80
CA GLU A 36 -1.79 14.62 -5.00
C GLU A 36 -1.07 14.26 -3.69
N ARG A 37 -1.31 15.06 -2.64
CA ARG A 37 -0.66 14.87 -1.35
C ARG A 37 -1.12 13.58 -0.69
N GLN A 38 -2.42 13.31 -0.71
CA GLN A 38 -2.99 12.10 -0.11
C GLN A 38 -2.54 10.85 -0.86
N GLY A 39 -2.62 10.83 -2.20
CA GLY A 39 -2.14 9.74 -3.03
C GLY A 39 -0.66 9.41 -2.80
N ALA A 40 0.21 10.44 -2.76
CA ALA A 40 1.63 10.26 -2.50
C ALA A 40 1.90 9.68 -1.09
N LYS A 41 1.14 10.12 -0.08
CA LYS A 41 1.22 9.59 1.28
C LYS A 41 0.84 8.10 1.32
N VAL A 42 -0.29 7.73 0.70
CA VAL A 42 -0.75 6.33 0.65
C VAL A 42 0.26 5.45 -0.08
N ARG A 43 0.75 5.88 -1.25
CA ARG A 43 1.78 5.16 -2.01
C ARG A 43 3.00 4.81 -1.16
N ARG A 44 3.55 5.79 -0.43
CA ARG A 44 4.73 5.56 0.43
C ARG A 44 4.42 4.56 1.55
N LYS A 45 3.23 4.64 2.14
CA LYS A 45 2.81 3.73 3.21
C LYS A 45 2.61 2.32 2.68
N VAL A 46 1.89 2.14 1.57
CA VAL A 46 1.69 0.84 0.90
C VAL A 46 3.03 0.21 0.51
N LYS A 47 3.94 0.97 -0.10
CA LYS A 47 5.29 0.47 -0.46
C LYS A 47 6.04 -0.06 0.76
N ARG A 48 6.01 0.66 1.87
CA ARG A 48 6.65 0.25 3.13
C ARG A 48 6.00 -1.00 3.73
N LEU A 49 4.66 -1.09 3.71
CA LEU A 49 3.95 -2.28 4.19
C LEU A 49 4.27 -3.50 3.33
N ALA A 50 4.25 -3.37 2.01
CA ALA A 50 4.64 -4.42 1.09
C ALA A 50 6.06 -4.92 1.38
N GLY A 51 7.03 -4.01 1.53
CA GLY A 51 8.41 -4.36 1.86
C GLY A 51 8.57 -5.12 3.18
N ARG A 52 7.73 -4.83 4.19
CA ARG A 52 7.72 -5.59 5.45
C ARG A 52 7.14 -6.98 5.28
N ILE A 53 6.06 -7.11 4.50
CA ILE A 53 5.42 -8.41 4.23
C ILE A 53 6.41 -9.30 3.47
N THR A 54 7.01 -8.81 2.39
CA THR A 54 7.96 -9.58 1.60
C THR A 54 9.28 -9.83 2.33
N GLY A 55 9.81 -8.84 3.06
CA GLY A 55 11.06 -8.99 3.83
C GLY A 55 10.91 -9.93 5.03
N SER A 56 9.75 -9.91 5.69
CA SER A 56 9.42 -10.87 6.74
C SER A 56 9.22 -12.28 6.16
N SER A 57 8.68 -12.39 4.95
CA SER A 57 8.53 -13.66 4.26
C SER A 57 9.90 -14.29 3.97
N THR A 58 10.85 -13.52 3.40
CA THR A 58 12.19 -14.03 3.10
C THR A 58 12.98 -14.41 4.35
N ALA A 59 12.81 -13.66 5.45
CA ALA A 59 13.47 -13.97 6.72
C ALA A 59 12.90 -15.24 7.39
N ALA A 60 11.58 -15.44 7.31
CA ALA A 60 10.92 -16.66 7.80
C ALA A 60 11.33 -17.89 6.99
N GLU A 61 11.45 -17.75 5.66
CA GLU A 61 11.87 -18.82 4.75
C GLU A 61 13.35 -19.20 4.94
N ALA A 62 14.23 -18.24 5.21
CA ALA A 62 15.63 -18.51 5.56
C ALA A 62 15.77 -19.21 6.91
N ALA A 63 14.94 -18.84 7.90
CA ALA A 63 14.95 -19.46 9.23
C ALA A 63 14.46 -20.92 9.20
N THR A 64 13.53 -21.28 8.32
CA THR A 64 13.08 -22.67 8.16
C THR A 64 14.07 -23.53 7.38
N MET A 65 14.85 -22.97 6.45
CA MET A 65 15.87 -23.73 5.70
C MET A 65 17.17 -23.97 6.46
N SER A 66 17.56 -23.09 7.39
CA SER A 66 18.81 -23.25 8.16
C SER A 66 18.70 -24.24 9.34
N GLY A 67 17.51 -24.79 9.61
CA GLY A 67 17.24 -25.66 10.75
C GLY A 67 17.13 -27.16 10.44
N ARG A 68 17.58 -27.62 9.26
CA ARG A 68 17.55 -29.04 8.85
C ARG A 68 18.93 -29.64 8.77
#